data_AF-A0A2N4YPB9-F1
#
_entry.id   AF-A0A2N4YPB9-F1
#
_cell.length_a   1.000
_cell.length_b   1.000
_cell.length_c   1.000
_cell.angle_alpha   90.00
_cell.angle_beta   90.00
_cell.angle_gamma   90.00
#
_symmetry.space_group_name_H-M   'P 1'
#
loop_
_entity.id
_entity.type
_entity.pdbx_description
1 polymer ?
#
loop_
_entity_poly.entity_id
_entity_poly.type
_entity_poly.pdbx_seq_one_letter_code
_entity_poly.pdbx_strand_id
1 'polypeptide(L)'
;LRPNKNNNRVYLIMALFYFFFMIRYPPFSDSYFRFLQYQSLYSLSGVFSSGNDILFYLSAFIAKKIGVDFYLIPAFYSFLMVYFSLSAFGVVINKEVYCTNDKKFIFAHVVFISTLNILNWAAGIRYGMAMIWMVAGIIYYLYDSRKIGILLILFSVFMHFSMLFFLPVIFINRFYKLKSKKIIVPVCIFFYFLSTTILPLV
;
A
#
# COMPACT_ATOMS: atom_id res chain seq x y z
N LEU A 1 -2.65 21.63 6.93
CA LEU A 1 -3.45 20.52 7.49
C LEU A 1 -4.32 21.07 8.61
N ARG A 2 -5.57 20.66 8.72
CA ARG A 2 -6.46 21.02 9.83
C ARG A 2 -7.25 19.79 10.31
N PRO A 3 -7.39 19.58 11.62
CA PRO A 3 -8.17 18.47 12.16
C PRO A 3 -9.64 18.60 11.75
N ASN A 4 -10.33 17.46 11.64
CA ASN A 4 -11.76 17.38 11.29
C ASN A 4 -12.16 18.07 9.97
N LYS A 5 -11.19 18.39 9.11
CA LYS A 5 -11.40 18.90 7.76
C LYS A 5 -10.86 17.93 6.73
N ASN A 6 -11.36 18.04 5.50
CA ASN A 6 -10.83 17.30 4.37
C ASN A 6 -9.43 17.84 4.01
N ASN A 7 -8.39 17.04 4.29
CA ASN A 7 -7.00 17.37 4.02
C ASN A 7 -6.46 16.74 2.71
N ASN A 8 -7.30 16.08 1.93
CA ASN A 8 -6.85 15.27 0.77
C ASN A 8 -6.05 16.09 -0.26
N ARG A 9 -6.38 17.38 -0.44
CA ARG A 9 -5.60 18.26 -1.32
C ARG A 9 -4.17 18.45 -0.83
N VAL A 10 -3.98 18.60 0.48
CA VAL A 10 -2.65 18.75 1.08
C VAL A 10 -1.90 17.42 1.00
N TYR A 11 -2.56 16.29 1.26
CA TYR A 11 -1.97 14.96 1.11
C TYR A 11 -1.52 14.70 -0.33
N LEU A 12 -2.31 15.12 -1.32
CA LEU A 12 -1.96 15.03 -2.73
C LEU A 12 -0.70 15.85 -3.06
N ILE A 13 -0.62 17.10 -2.58
CA ILE A 13 0.57 17.94 -2.77
C ILE A 13 1.81 17.30 -2.13
N MET A 14 1.68 16.79 -0.90
CA MET A 14 2.77 16.10 -0.20
C MET A 14 3.21 14.85 -0.97
N ALA A 15 2.29 14.06 -1.49
CA ALA A 15 2.59 12.89 -2.30
C ALA A 15 3.28 13.24 -3.62
N LEU A 16 2.90 14.36 -4.27
CA LEU A 16 3.55 14.81 -5.51
C LEU A 16 5.03 15.13 -5.32
N PHE A 17 5.45 15.63 -4.16
CA PHE A 17 6.89 15.81 -3.88
C PHE A 17 7.65 14.47 -3.99
N TYR A 18 7.07 13.39 -3.49
CA TYR A 18 7.67 12.06 -3.59
C TYR A 18 7.64 11.49 -5.00
N PHE A 19 6.63 11.84 -5.82
CA PHE A 19 6.63 11.52 -7.24
C PHE A 19 7.90 12.08 -7.91
N PHE A 20 8.12 13.39 -7.82
CA PHE A 20 9.26 14.05 -8.48
C PHE A 20 10.61 13.60 -7.92
N PHE A 21 10.68 13.32 -6.63
CA PHE A 21 11.88 12.74 -6.01
C PHE A 21 12.20 11.37 -6.62
N MET A 22 11.20 10.50 -6.75
CA MET A 22 11.38 9.12 -7.20
C MET A 22 11.66 8.97 -8.69
N ILE A 23 11.23 9.90 -9.55
CA ILE A 23 11.58 9.87 -10.99
C ILE A 23 13.10 9.83 -11.19
N ARG A 24 13.84 10.54 -10.33
CA ARG A 24 15.30 10.65 -10.42
C ARG A 24 16.02 9.49 -9.75
N TYR A 25 15.30 8.64 -9.01
CA TYR A 25 15.88 7.53 -8.29
C TYR A 25 15.98 6.31 -9.21
N PRO A 26 17.17 5.74 -9.41
CA PRO A 26 17.32 4.58 -10.28
C PRO A 26 16.60 3.36 -9.69
N PRO A 27 16.06 2.46 -10.53
CA PRO A 27 15.44 1.24 -10.05
C PRO A 27 16.51 0.36 -9.37
N PHE A 28 16.19 -0.11 -8.16
CA PHE A 28 17.03 -0.97 -7.34
C PHE A 28 16.22 -2.17 -6.81
N SER A 29 16.88 -3.31 -6.58
CA SER A 29 16.26 -4.55 -6.08
C SER A 29 15.09 -5.04 -6.97
N ASP A 30 13.91 -5.37 -6.42
CA ASP A 30 12.77 -5.87 -7.21
C ASP A 30 12.39 -4.92 -8.36
N SER A 31 12.47 -3.60 -8.14
CA SER A 31 12.20 -2.62 -9.21
C SER A 31 13.16 -2.73 -10.40
N TYR A 32 14.43 -3.14 -10.19
CA TYR A 32 15.39 -3.37 -11.27
C TYR A 32 15.04 -4.64 -12.06
N PHE A 33 14.66 -5.72 -11.38
CA PHE A 33 14.18 -6.93 -12.07
C PHE A 33 12.93 -6.64 -12.90
N ARG A 34 12.01 -5.81 -12.37
CA ARG A 34 10.83 -5.37 -13.12
C ARG A 34 11.17 -4.45 -14.29
N PHE A 35 12.21 -3.62 -14.18
CA PHE A 35 12.68 -2.83 -15.30
C PHE A 35 13.12 -3.71 -16.48
N LEU A 36 13.90 -4.76 -16.21
CA LEU A 36 14.31 -5.72 -17.25
C LEU A 36 13.12 -6.44 -17.88
N GLN A 37 12.15 -6.86 -17.07
CA GLN A 37 10.92 -7.48 -17.57
C GLN A 37 10.05 -6.51 -18.36
N TYR A 38 10.01 -5.23 -17.96
CA TYR A 38 9.28 -4.20 -18.68
C TYR A 38 9.75 -4.09 -20.13
N GLN A 39 11.06 -4.24 -20.38
CA GLN A 39 11.61 -4.23 -21.74
C GLN A 39 11.09 -5.38 -22.60
N SER A 40 10.87 -6.57 -22.03
CA SER A 40 10.38 -7.76 -22.75
C SER A 40 8.85 -7.94 -22.74
N LEU A 41 8.11 -7.06 -22.07
CA LEU A 41 6.66 -7.17 -21.92
C LEU A 41 5.94 -6.68 -23.18
N TYR A 42 5.45 -7.58 -24.05
CA TYR A 42 4.81 -7.21 -25.33
C TYR A 42 3.43 -7.84 -25.58
N SER A 43 3.04 -8.83 -24.79
CA SER A 43 1.78 -9.54 -24.99
C SER A 43 0.89 -9.49 -23.75
N LEU A 44 -0.43 -9.42 -23.98
CA LEU A 44 -1.44 -9.51 -22.94
C LEU A 44 -1.43 -10.92 -22.29
N SER A 45 -1.11 -11.97 -23.05
CA SER A 45 -0.97 -13.32 -22.50
C SER A 45 0.15 -13.41 -21.46
N GLY A 46 1.26 -12.69 -21.67
CA GLY A 46 2.37 -12.58 -20.72
C GLY A 46 1.97 -11.93 -19.40
N VAL A 47 0.98 -11.02 -19.42
CA VAL A 47 0.42 -10.41 -18.22
C VAL A 47 -0.36 -11.43 -17.41
N PHE A 48 -1.21 -12.23 -18.03
CA PHE A 48 -2.00 -13.24 -17.31
C PHE A 48 -1.17 -14.46 -16.87
N SER A 49 -0.08 -14.78 -17.59
CA SER A 49 0.85 -15.84 -17.19
C SER A 49 1.82 -15.42 -16.09
N SER A 50 1.85 -14.13 -15.72
CA SER A 50 2.69 -13.61 -14.63
C SER A 50 2.23 -14.05 -13.23
N GLY A 51 1.10 -14.77 -13.16
CA GLY A 51 0.59 -15.41 -11.96
C GLY A 51 -0.08 -14.41 -11.03
N ASN A 52 0.57 -14.15 -9.90
CA ASN A 52 -0.07 -13.63 -8.69
C ASN A 52 -0.18 -12.10 -8.58
N ASP A 53 0.53 -11.36 -9.44
CA ASP A 53 0.66 -9.89 -9.34
C ASP A 53 0.11 -9.18 -10.58
N ILE A 54 -1.01 -9.71 -11.08
CA ILE A 54 -1.64 -9.34 -12.36
C ILE A 54 -1.82 -7.83 -12.49
N LEU A 55 -2.21 -7.14 -11.41
CA LEU A 55 -2.52 -5.71 -11.46
C LEU A 55 -1.28 -4.84 -11.76
N PHE A 56 -0.11 -5.24 -11.27
CA PHE A 56 1.15 -4.57 -11.60
C PHE A 56 1.55 -4.79 -13.06
N TYR A 57 1.46 -6.03 -13.54
CA TYR A 57 1.84 -6.33 -14.93
C TYR A 57 0.85 -5.73 -15.93
N LEU A 58 -0.44 -5.64 -15.58
CA LEU A 58 -1.44 -4.98 -16.39
C LEU A 58 -1.18 -3.48 -16.47
N SER A 59 -0.89 -2.81 -15.34
CA SER A 59 -0.57 -1.39 -15.34
C SER A 59 0.72 -1.09 -16.12
N ALA A 60 1.75 -1.94 -15.96
CA ALA A 60 2.99 -1.85 -16.71
C ALA A 60 2.78 -2.07 -18.22
N PHE A 61 1.96 -3.05 -18.62
CA PHE A 61 1.61 -3.28 -20.03
C PHE A 61 0.93 -2.05 -20.64
N ILE A 62 -0.05 -1.48 -19.94
CA ILE A 62 -0.75 -0.27 -20.39
C ILE A 62 0.23 0.89 -20.52
N ALA A 63 1.08 1.12 -19.52
CA ALA A 63 2.09 2.17 -19.53
C ALA A 63 3.03 2.03 -20.73
N LYS A 64 3.50 0.82 -21.03
CA LYS A 64 4.38 0.57 -22.18
C LYS A 64 3.67 0.83 -23.50
N LYS A 65 2.40 0.43 -23.62
CA LYS A 65 1.60 0.62 -24.83
C LYS A 65 1.38 2.11 -25.16
N ILE A 66 1.34 2.97 -24.16
CA ILE A 66 1.21 4.43 -24.33
C ILE A 66 2.57 5.17 -24.33
N GLY A 67 3.70 4.44 -24.33
CA GLY A 67 5.04 5.04 -24.42
C GLY A 67 5.57 5.66 -23.12
N VAL A 68 5.07 5.24 -21.96
CA VAL A 68 5.56 5.72 -20.66
C VAL A 68 6.89 5.05 -20.30
N ASP A 69 7.86 5.83 -19.87
CA ASP A 69 9.13 5.31 -19.35
C ASP A 69 8.94 4.57 -18.03
N PHE A 70 9.69 3.47 -17.85
CA PHE A 70 9.58 2.66 -16.64
C PHE A 70 9.80 3.46 -15.36
N TYR A 71 10.70 4.45 -15.36
CA TYR A 71 11.00 5.30 -14.19
C TYR A 71 9.77 6.04 -13.63
N LEU A 72 8.76 6.28 -14.46
CA LEU A 72 7.50 6.88 -14.04
C LEU A 72 6.61 5.90 -13.26
N ILE A 73 6.80 4.60 -13.43
CA ILE A 73 6.01 3.55 -12.75
C ILE A 73 6.35 3.51 -11.23
N PRO A 74 7.60 3.32 -10.80
CA PRO A 74 7.98 3.44 -9.39
C PRO A 74 7.57 4.79 -8.80
N ALA A 75 7.78 5.89 -9.52
CA ALA A 75 7.40 7.21 -9.05
C ALA A 75 5.89 7.33 -8.80
N PHE A 76 5.08 6.84 -9.72
CA PHE A 76 3.61 6.82 -9.59
C PHE A 76 3.16 5.97 -8.40
N TYR A 77 3.74 4.78 -8.23
CA TYR A 77 3.39 3.93 -7.10
C TYR A 77 3.85 4.52 -5.76
N SER A 78 5.02 5.14 -5.68
CA SER A 78 5.46 5.85 -4.48
C SER A 78 4.55 7.02 -4.14
N PHE A 79 4.08 7.78 -5.14
CA PHE A 79 3.06 8.80 -4.98
C PHE A 79 1.79 8.23 -4.35
N LEU A 80 1.26 7.13 -4.92
CA LEU A 80 0.06 6.50 -4.40
C LEU A 80 0.25 5.98 -2.97
N MET A 81 1.39 5.33 -2.68
CA MET A 81 1.70 4.84 -1.34
C MET A 81 1.64 5.98 -0.32
N VAL A 82 2.35 7.09 -0.58
CA VAL A 82 2.36 8.24 0.33
C VAL A 82 0.95 8.82 0.50
N TYR A 83 0.22 9.01 -0.60
CA TYR A 83 -1.14 9.54 -0.56
C TYR A 83 -2.07 8.67 0.30
N PHE A 84 -2.12 7.37 0.04
CA PHE A 84 -2.99 6.45 0.78
C PHE A 84 -2.56 6.30 2.24
N SER A 85 -1.25 6.29 2.54
CA SER A 85 -0.74 6.29 3.91
C SER A 85 -1.20 7.53 4.69
N LEU A 86 -1.01 8.73 4.13
CA LEU A 86 -1.42 9.98 4.77
C LEU A 86 -2.94 10.07 4.94
N SER A 87 -3.68 9.65 3.91
CA SER A 87 -5.14 9.68 3.93
C SER A 87 -5.71 8.73 4.99
N ALA A 88 -5.20 7.50 5.06
CA ALA A 88 -5.61 6.52 6.06
C ALA A 88 -5.24 6.98 7.48
N PHE A 89 -4.04 7.54 7.67
CA PHE A 89 -3.61 8.12 8.94
C PHE A 89 -4.51 9.28 9.38
N GLY A 90 -4.87 10.17 8.45
CA GLY A 90 -5.78 11.28 8.69
C GLY A 90 -7.17 10.82 9.14
N VAL A 91 -7.70 9.74 8.55
CA VAL A 91 -8.98 9.13 8.97
C VAL A 91 -8.89 8.64 10.42
N VAL A 92 -7.85 7.89 10.77
CA VAL A 92 -7.67 7.34 12.12
C VAL A 92 -7.54 8.44 13.17
N ILE A 93 -6.69 9.45 12.94
CA ILE A 93 -6.51 10.55 13.89
C ILE A 93 -7.83 11.31 14.14
N ASN A 94 -8.58 11.59 13.07
CA ASN A 94 -9.83 12.34 13.19
C ASN A 94 -10.91 11.55 13.94
N LYS A 95 -10.93 10.21 13.82
CA LYS A 95 -11.98 9.37 14.39
C LYS A 95 -11.68 8.87 15.80
N GLU A 96 -10.42 8.58 16.12
CA GLU A 96 -10.05 7.90 17.37
C GLU A 96 -9.32 8.82 18.38
N VAL A 97 -8.55 9.81 17.90
CA VAL A 97 -7.65 10.59 18.76
C VAL A 97 -8.25 11.93 19.18
N TYR A 98 -9.38 12.35 18.57
CA TYR A 98 -10.06 13.64 18.83
C TYR A 98 -9.09 14.83 18.96
N CYS A 99 -8.19 14.98 17.99
CA CYS A 99 -7.21 16.07 17.99
C CYS A 99 -7.88 17.38 17.57
N THR A 100 -7.97 18.37 18.45
CA THR A 100 -8.53 19.70 18.12
C THR A 100 -7.48 20.76 17.82
N ASN A 101 -6.20 20.47 18.05
CA ASN A 101 -5.11 21.44 17.88
C ASN A 101 -4.36 21.24 16.56
N ASP A 102 -4.42 22.26 15.69
CA ASP A 102 -3.77 22.28 14.37
C ASP A 102 -2.27 21.97 14.41
N LYS A 103 -1.52 22.54 15.37
CA LYS A 103 -0.06 22.35 15.45
C LYS A 103 0.29 20.90 15.78
N LYS A 104 -0.42 20.29 16.75
CA LYS A 104 -0.24 18.88 17.11
C LYS A 104 -0.61 17.96 15.95
N PHE A 105 -1.69 18.27 15.24
CA PHE A 105 -2.13 17.53 14.07
C PHE A 105 -1.08 17.57 12.95
N ILE A 106 -0.55 18.75 12.63
CA ILE A 106 0.52 18.92 11.64
C ILE A 106 1.77 18.14 12.07
N PHE A 107 2.19 18.29 13.33
CA PHE A 107 3.37 17.59 13.84
C PHE A 107 3.25 16.07 13.72
N ALA A 108 2.09 15.49 14.08
CA ALA A 108 1.85 14.06 13.92
C ALA A 108 2.00 13.58 12.48
N HIS A 109 1.53 14.36 11.49
CA HIS A 109 1.68 14.03 10.08
C HIS A 109 3.11 14.15 9.58
N VAL A 110 3.85 15.17 10.07
CA VAL A 110 5.27 15.34 9.75
C VAL A 110 6.11 14.19 10.32
N VAL A 111 5.84 13.78 11.56
CA VAL A 111 6.51 12.61 12.15
C VAL A 111 6.16 11.35 11.36
N PHE A 112 4.88 11.11 11.08
CA PHE A 112 4.44 9.94 10.33
C PHE A 112 5.11 9.85 8.96
N ILE A 113 5.11 10.93 8.17
CA ILE A 113 5.73 10.90 6.83
C ILE A 113 7.26 10.70 6.90
N SER A 114 7.91 11.24 7.94
CA SER A 114 9.36 11.08 8.15
C SER A 114 9.74 9.63 8.49
N THR A 115 8.81 8.85 9.05
CA THR A 115 9.03 7.42 9.32
C THR A 115 8.84 6.52 8.10
N LEU A 116 8.29 7.05 7.00
CA LEU A 116 8.07 6.24 5.80
C LEU A 116 9.40 6.03 5.07
N ASN A 117 9.89 4.79 5.10
CA ASN A 117 11.05 4.39 4.29
C ASN A 117 10.63 4.16 2.84
N ILE A 118 10.48 5.26 2.12
CA ILE A 118 9.99 5.27 0.73
C ILE A 118 10.97 4.60 -0.24
N LEU A 119 12.27 4.61 0.06
CA LEU A 119 13.26 3.89 -0.75
C LEU A 119 13.04 2.38 -0.68
N ASN A 120 12.76 1.83 0.51
CA ASN A 120 12.44 0.41 0.65
C ASN A 120 11.10 0.04 0.00
N TRP A 121 10.12 0.93 0.05
CA TRP A 121 8.83 0.69 -0.61
C TRP A 121 8.94 0.77 -2.14
N ALA A 122 9.77 1.66 -2.65
CA ALA A 122 10.10 1.73 -4.06
C ALA A 122 11.01 0.57 -4.52
N ALA A 123 11.81 -0.01 -3.62
CA ALA A 123 12.56 -1.22 -3.92
C ALA A 123 11.63 -2.43 -4.11
N GLY A 124 10.58 -2.54 -3.29
CA GLY A 124 9.55 -3.59 -3.34
C GLY A 124 8.18 -3.07 -3.78
N ILE A 125 8.09 -2.44 -4.96
CA ILE A 125 6.90 -1.67 -5.42
C ILE A 125 5.60 -2.46 -5.31
N ARG A 126 5.61 -3.72 -5.74
CA ARG A 126 4.42 -4.59 -5.72
C ARG A 126 3.94 -4.82 -4.30
N TYR A 127 4.82 -5.36 -3.46
CA TYR A 127 4.53 -5.65 -2.05
C TYR A 127 4.20 -4.39 -1.24
N GLY A 128 4.98 -3.32 -1.40
CA GLY A 128 4.79 -2.05 -0.70
C GLY A 128 3.44 -1.42 -1.03
N MET A 129 3.05 -1.39 -2.31
CA MET A 129 1.76 -0.84 -2.73
C MET A 129 0.62 -1.70 -2.19
N ALA A 130 0.75 -3.02 -2.31
CA ALA A 130 -0.23 -3.98 -1.83
C ALA A 130 -0.46 -3.83 -0.31
N MET A 131 0.61 -3.67 0.48
CA MET A 131 0.53 -3.44 1.92
C MET A 131 -0.23 -2.14 2.25
N ILE A 132 0.11 -1.04 1.59
CA ILE A 132 -0.56 0.24 1.84
C ILE A 132 -2.03 0.20 1.46
N TRP A 133 -2.39 -0.41 0.33
CA TRP A 133 -3.78 -0.61 -0.02
C TRP A 133 -4.53 -1.53 0.95
N MET A 134 -3.88 -2.56 1.51
CA MET A 134 -4.50 -3.40 2.53
C MET A 134 -4.82 -2.59 3.78
N VAL A 135 -3.83 -1.88 4.32
CA VAL A 135 -3.97 -1.07 5.53
C VAL A 135 -4.99 0.05 5.33
N ALA A 136 -4.87 0.81 4.24
CA ALA A 136 -5.84 1.85 3.90
C ALA A 136 -7.24 1.25 3.71
N GLY A 137 -7.35 0.14 2.99
CA GLY A 137 -8.61 -0.55 2.74
C GLY A 137 -9.33 -0.96 4.02
N ILE A 138 -8.61 -1.52 4.99
CA ILE A 138 -9.16 -1.85 6.31
C ILE A 138 -9.62 -0.57 7.05
N ILE A 139 -8.81 0.49 7.06
CA ILE A 139 -9.15 1.75 7.73
C ILE A 139 -10.42 2.37 7.11
N TYR A 140 -10.49 2.45 5.78
CA TYR A 140 -11.68 2.95 5.08
C TYR A 140 -12.91 2.08 5.32
N TYR A 141 -12.72 0.76 5.37
CA TYR A 141 -13.79 -0.18 5.67
C TYR A 141 -14.39 0.03 7.07
N LEU A 142 -13.55 0.33 8.06
CA LEU A 142 -13.95 0.50 9.46
C LEU A 142 -14.51 1.91 9.74
N TYR A 143 -13.89 2.96 9.20
CA TYR A 143 -14.06 4.33 9.69
C TYR A 143 -14.72 5.31 8.74
N ASP A 144 -14.78 5.00 7.45
CA ASP A 144 -15.25 5.94 6.42
C ASP A 144 -16.17 5.22 5.41
N SER A 145 -15.71 4.96 4.19
CA SER A 145 -16.51 4.28 3.15
C SER A 145 -16.18 2.79 3.02
N ARG A 146 -17.15 1.94 3.38
CA ARG A 146 -17.07 0.48 3.21
C ARG A 146 -16.78 0.05 1.77
N LYS A 147 -17.40 0.73 0.79
CA LYS A 147 -17.23 0.40 -0.64
C LYS A 147 -15.78 0.65 -1.10
N ILE A 148 -15.23 1.80 -0.72
CA ILE A 148 -13.84 2.15 -1.04
C ILE A 148 -12.88 1.20 -0.31
N GLY A 149 -13.16 0.86 0.95
CA GLY A 149 -12.37 -0.10 1.71
C GLY A 149 -12.28 -1.47 1.04
N ILE A 150 -13.42 -2.03 0.60
CA ILE A 150 -13.45 -3.32 -0.11
C ILE A 150 -12.68 -3.24 -1.44
N LEU A 151 -12.86 -2.15 -2.20
CA LEU A 151 -12.15 -1.96 -3.47
C LEU A 151 -10.62 -1.97 -3.25
N LEU A 152 -10.12 -1.25 -2.24
CA LEU A 152 -8.69 -1.20 -1.93
C LEU A 152 -8.16 -2.56 -1.45
N ILE A 153 -8.93 -3.32 -0.66
CA ILE A 153 -8.57 -4.68 -0.25
C ILE A 153 -8.47 -5.60 -1.48
N LEU A 154 -9.41 -5.51 -2.43
CA LEU A 154 -9.34 -6.29 -3.67
C LEU A 154 -8.12 -5.91 -4.51
N PHE A 155 -7.86 -4.61 -4.70
CA PHE A 155 -6.67 -4.15 -5.43
C PHE A 155 -5.38 -4.62 -4.76
N SER A 156 -5.32 -4.61 -3.43
CA SER A 156 -4.19 -5.12 -2.67
C SER A 156 -3.90 -6.59 -2.98
N VAL A 157 -4.93 -7.45 -2.99
CA VAL A 157 -4.80 -8.88 -3.30
C VAL A 157 -4.33 -9.11 -4.74
N PHE A 158 -4.87 -8.37 -5.71
CA PHE A 158 -4.45 -8.49 -7.11
C PHE A 158 -3.08 -7.85 -7.42
N MET A 159 -2.59 -6.99 -6.52
CA MET A 159 -1.27 -6.37 -6.62
C MET A 159 -0.17 -7.30 -6.09
N HIS A 160 -0.44 -8.05 -5.03
CA HIS A 160 0.49 -9.05 -4.50
C HIS A 160 -0.24 -10.16 -3.72
N PHE A 161 -0.05 -11.42 -4.08
CA PHE A 161 -0.78 -12.56 -3.48
C PHE A 161 -0.61 -12.68 -1.96
N SER A 162 0.51 -12.24 -1.40
CA SER A 162 0.76 -12.34 0.04
C SER A 162 -0.30 -11.61 0.88
N MET A 163 -1.07 -10.71 0.26
CA MET A 163 -2.16 -10.01 0.93
C MET A 163 -3.33 -10.93 1.27
N LEU A 164 -3.44 -12.11 0.63
CA LEU A 164 -4.41 -13.14 0.98
C LEU A 164 -4.27 -13.60 2.44
N PHE A 165 -3.04 -13.64 2.98
CA PHE A 165 -2.81 -14.05 4.37
C PHE A 165 -3.47 -13.12 5.40
N PHE A 166 -3.79 -11.88 5.03
CA PHE A 166 -4.45 -10.92 5.92
C PHE A 166 -5.98 -11.03 5.90
N LEU A 167 -6.59 -11.65 4.87
CA LEU A 167 -8.05 -11.80 4.79
C LEU A 167 -8.62 -12.60 5.97
N PRO A 168 -8.07 -13.77 6.36
CA PRO A 168 -8.55 -14.52 7.51
C PRO A 168 -8.53 -13.69 8.80
N VAL A 169 -7.53 -12.83 8.99
CA VAL A 169 -7.43 -11.95 10.18
C VAL A 169 -8.59 -10.96 10.22
N ILE A 170 -8.91 -10.35 9.08
CA ILE A 170 -10.01 -9.41 8.96
C ILE A 170 -11.35 -10.12 9.27
N PHE A 171 -11.54 -11.34 8.75
CA PHE A 171 -12.73 -12.15 9.03
C PHE A 171 -12.82 -12.55 10.51
N ILE A 172 -11.74 -13.09 11.10
CA ILE A 172 -11.67 -13.49 12.52
C ILE A 172 -11.97 -12.30 13.44
N ASN A 173 -11.44 -11.12 13.13
CA ASN A 173 -11.68 -9.92 13.94
C ASN A 173 -13.16 -9.53 14.00
N ARG A 174 -13.95 -9.82 12.95
CA ARG A 174 -15.41 -9.58 12.96
C ARG A 174 -16.14 -10.41 14.02
N PHE A 175 -15.70 -11.65 14.24
CA PHE A 175 -16.34 -12.59 15.17
C PHE A 175 -15.82 -12.44 16.60
N TYR A 176 -14.50 -12.35 16.75
CA TYR A 176 -13.87 -12.43 18.07
C TYR A 176 -13.53 -11.08 18.70
N LYS A 177 -13.68 -9.96 17.96
CA LYS A 177 -13.28 -8.60 18.36
C LYS A 177 -11.93 -8.63 19.07
N LEU A 178 -10.83 -8.59 18.32
CA LEU A 178 -9.45 -8.65 18.84
C LEU A 178 -9.15 -7.47 19.78
N LYS A 179 -9.64 -7.54 21.02
CA LYS A 179 -9.51 -6.50 22.05
C LYS A 179 -8.43 -6.84 23.08
N SER A 180 -8.10 -8.12 23.21
CA SER A 180 -7.18 -8.59 24.25
C SER A 180 -5.80 -8.88 23.67
N LYS A 181 -4.77 -8.32 24.31
CA LYS A 181 -3.35 -8.68 24.05
C LYS A 181 -3.12 -10.20 24.10
N LYS A 182 -3.95 -10.93 24.87
CA LYS A 182 -3.91 -12.39 24.99
C LYS A 182 -4.29 -13.15 23.71
N ILE A 183 -4.99 -12.51 22.76
CA ILE A 183 -5.36 -13.11 21.47
C ILE A 183 -4.39 -12.66 20.37
N ILE A 184 -3.87 -11.42 20.45
CA ILE A 184 -2.93 -10.86 19.47
C ILE A 184 -1.62 -11.66 19.44
N VAL A 185 -1.04 -11.97 20.60
CA VAL A 185 0.26 -12.67 20.69
C VAL A 185 0.19 -14.08 20.07
N PRO A 186 -0.79 -14.94 20.40
CA PRO A 186 -0.94 -16.24 19.73
C PRO A 186 -1.18 -16.13 18.23
N VAL A 187 -1.95 -15.14 17.78
CA VAL A 187 -2.22 -14.93 16.35
C VAL A 187 -0.94 -14.53 15.61
N CYS A 188 -0.12 -13.62 16.16
CA CYS A 188 1.18 -13.28 15.59
C CYS A 188 2.13 -14.48 15.51
N ILE A 189 2.17 -15.30 16.57
CA ILE A 189 2.98 -16.53 16.61
C ILE A 189 2.48 -17.53 15.55
N PHE A 190 1.16 -17.70 15.42
CA PHE A 190 0.57 -18.55 14.38
C PHE A 190 0.95 -18.07 12.97
N PHE A 191 0.84 -16.77 12.69
CA PHE A 191 1.26 -16.22 11.39
C PHE A 191 2.76 -16.34 11.14
N TYR A 192 3.59 -16.24 12.17
CA TYR A 192 5.02 -16.49 12.06
C TYR A 192 5.27 -17.95 11.61
N PHE A 193 4.70 -18.93 12.30
CA PHE A 193 4.85 -20.34 11.91
C PHE A 193 4.24 -20.64 10.54
N LEU A 194 3.05 -20.09 10.25
CA LEU A 194 2.41 -20.21 8.95
C LEU A 194 3.29 -19.63 7.84
N SER A 195 3.94 -18.49 8.08
CA SER A 195 4.87 -17.91 7.11
C SER A 195 6.06 -18.84 6.87
N THR A 196 6.64 -19.42 7.93
CA THR A 196 7.80 -20.31 7.78
C THR A 196 7.49 -21.64 7.08
N THR A 197 6.25 -22.12 7.15
CA THR A 197 5.85 -23.37 6.48
C THR A 197 5.31 -23.15 5.07
N ILE A 198 4.68 -22.00 4.80
CA ILE A 198 4.09 -21.70 3.49
C ILE A 198 5.06 -20.97 2.56
N LEU A 199 5.94 -20.08 3.06
CA LEU A 199 6.93 -19.38 2.21
C LEU A 199 7.84 -20.32 1.41
N PRO A 200 8.25 -21.51 1.89
CA PRO A 200 9.03 -22.45 1.08
C PRO A 200 8.24 -23.14 -0.04
N LEU A 201 6.90 -23.06 -0.01
CA LEU A 201 5.99 -23.73 -0.94
C LEU A 201 5.46 -22.80 -2.04
N VAL A 202 5.79 -21.51 -2.01
CA VAL A 202 5.35 -20.47 -2.96
C VAL A 202 6.55 -19.83 -3.65
#